data_AF-A0A3N1H3K7-F1
#
_entry.id   AF-A0A3N1H3K7-F1
#
_cell.length_a   1.000
_cell.length_b   1.000
_cell.length_c   1.000
_cell.angle_alpha   90.00
_cell.angle_beta   90.00
_cell.angle_gamma   90.00
#
_symmetry.space_group_name_H-M   'P 1'
#
loop_
_entity.id
_entity.type
_entity.pdbx_description
1 polymer ?
#
loop_
_entity_poly.entity_id
_entity_poly.type
_entity_poly.pdbx_seq_one_letter_code
_entity_poly.pdbx_strand_id
1 'polypeptide(L)'
;MLVSTPSDKPPRRSSGGTPADPAARPSRRTFTAEYKLALVAEYENAPNGEKGAILRREGLYSSHVIEWTRARDAGRLGSGPAEPAEPRRKSTEQIELERLRRQNAKLTSDLAKTRMALDIMGKAHALLEELSGSTDEDRPPTRS
;
A
#
# COMPACT_ATOMS: atom_id res chain seq x y z
N MET A 1 -18.01 63.94 59.99
CA MET A 1 -17.23 64.95 59.24
C MET A 1 -16.70 64.30 57.98
N LEU A 2 -17.04 64.88 56.82
CA LEU A 2 -16.46 64.58 55.51
C LEU A 2 -14.98 64.96 55.47
N VAL A 3 -14.14 64.17 54.79
CA VAL A 3 -13.35 64.65 53.64
C VAL A 3 -12.73 63.47 52.85
N SER A 4 -13.13 63.36 51.58
CA SER A 4 -12.39 62.69 50.51
C SER A 4 -11.09 63.45 50.18
N THR A 5 -10.07 62.76 49.68
CA THR A 5 -8.99 63.31 48.80
C THR A 5 -8.14 62.16 48.21
N PRO A 6 -7.41 62.38 47.09
CA PRO A 6 -7.52 61.54 45.90
C PRO A 6 -6.27 60.73 45.52
N SER A 7 -6.47 59.87 44.52
CA SER A 7 -5.53 59.34 43.51
C SER A 7 -4.12 59.96 43.47
N ASP A 8 -3.08 59.13 43.59
CA ASP A 8 -1.93 59.20 42.68
C ASP A 8 -1.28 57.83 42.46
N LYS A 9 -1.02 57.49 41.19
CA LYS A 9 -0.50 56.19 40.73
C LYS A 9 0.92 56.42 40.24
N PRO A 10 1.97 55.79 40.82
CA PRO A 10 3.33 56.06 40.38
C PRO A 10 3.56 55.54 38.94
N PRO A 11 4.35 56.25 38.13
CA PRO A 11 4.55 55.92 36.72
C PRO A 11 5.34 54.62 36.56
N ARG A 12 4.93 53.84 35.56
CA ARG A 12 5.67 52.67 35.05
C ARG A 12 7.06 53.11 34.61
N ARG A 13 8.09 52.69 35.35
CA ARG A 13 9.48 52.75 34.88
C ARG A 13 9.66 51.68 33.81
N SER A 14 9.84 52.13 32.58
CA SER A 14 10.36 51.33 31.47
C SER A 14 11.84 51.04 31.76
N SER A 15 12.13 49.94 32.44
CA SER A 15 13.49 49.41 32.53
C SER A 15 13.83 48.74 31.19
N GLY A 16 14.79 49.34 30.48
CA GLY A 16 15.24 48.94 29.17
C GLY A 16 15.62 47.46 29.09
N GLY A 17 15.15 46.82 28.02
CA GLY A 17 15.52 45.46 27.69
C GLY A 17 16.98 45.37 27.25
N THR A 18 17.71 44.45 27.86
CA THR A 18 18.80 43.77 27.16
C THR A 18 18.17 42.50 26.59
N PRO A 19 18.07 42.33 25.25
CA PRO A 19 17.73 41.01 24.72
C PRO A 19 18.94 40.12 24.98
N ALA A 20 18.81 39.23 25.97
CA ALA A 20 19.71 38.09 26.09
C ALA A 20 19.69 37.34 24.77
N ASP A 21 20.87 37.13 24.18
CA ASP A 21 21.06 36.38 22.94
C ASP A 21 20.42 34.98 23.09
N PRO A 22 19.31 34.67 22.39
CA PRO A 22 18.68 33.38 22.51
C PRO A 22 19.56 32.37 21.77
N ALA A 23 20.34 31.59 22.53
CA ALA A 23 21.10 30.45 22.01
C ALA A 23 20.29 29.70 20.94
N ALA A 24 20.94 29.41 19.81
CA ALA A 24 20.30 28.81 18.63
C ALA A 24 19.48 27.57 19.03
N ARG A 25 18.16 27.63 18.79
CA ARG A 25 17.26 26.52 19.13
C ARG A 25 17.68 25.25 18.38
N PRO A 26 17.63 24.07 19.00
CA PRO A 26 17.90 22.81 18.32
C PRO A 26 16.99 22.65 17.10
N SER A 27 17.59 22.64 15.91
CA SER A 27 16.84 22.45 14.66
C SER A 27 16.54 20.97 14.46
N ARG A 28 15.25 20.64 14.32
CA ARG A 28 14.84 19.26 14.02
C ARG A 28 15.15 18.96 12.55
N ARG A 29 15.72 17.79 12.28
CA ARG A 29 15.98 17.31 10.92
C ARG A 29 14.66 17.25 10.14
N THR A 30 14.62 17.90 8.98
CA THR A 30 13.51 17.84 8.03
C THR A 30 13.90 16.91 6.88
N PHE A 31 12.96 16.07 6.47
CA PHE A 31 13.17 15.13 5.35
C PHE A 31 12.48 15.68 4.10
N THR A 32 13.26 15.99 3.08
CA THR A 32 12.74 16.42 1.77
C THR A 32 12.00 15.25 1.10
N ALA A 33 11.08 15.56 0.19
CA ALA A 33 10.35 14.53 -0.56
C ALA A 33 11.30 13.64 -1.37
N GLU A 34 12.30 14.25 -2.00
CA GLU A 34 13.37 13.56 -2.74
C GLU A 34 14.14 12.58 -1.85
N TYR A 35 14.53 13.00 -0.65
CA TYR A 35 15.22 12.14 0.30
C TYR A 35 14.36 10.93 0.69
N LYS A 36 13.07 11.16 0.99
CA LYS A 36 12.15 10.08 1.35
C LYS A 36 11.98 9.07 0.21
N LEU A 37 11.85 9.55 -1.03
CA LEU A 37 11.71 8.71 -2.23
C LEU A 37 12.98 7.88 -2.49
N ALA A 38 14.15 8.51 -2.44
CA ALA A 38 15.42 7.83 -2.64
C ALA A 38 15.61 6.72 -1.61
N LEU A 39 15.28 6.99 -0.35
CA LEU A 39 15.42 5.99 0.69
C LEU A 39 14.42 4.84 0.56
N VAL A 40 13.16 5.12 0.24
CA VAL A 40 12.16 4.07 0.00
C VAL A 40 12.64 3.16 -1.14
N ALA A 41 13.17 3.73 -2.22
CA ALA A 41 13.71 2.96 -3.33
C ALA A 41 14.93 2.10 -2.91
N GLU A 42 15.87 2.67 -2.15
CA GLU A 42 17.02 1.92 -1.63
C GLU A 42 16.56 0.76 -0.72
N TYR A 43 15.62 1.02 0.18
CA TYR A 43 15.10 0.03 1.13
C TYR A 43 14.30 -1.10 0.44
N GLU A 44 13.52 -0.79 -0.59
CA GLU A 44 12.74 -1.79 -1.34
C GLU A 44 13.65 -2.70 -2.19
N ASN A 45 14.73 -2.14 -2.76
CA ASN A 45 15.69 -2.88 -3.58
C ASN A 45 16.73 -3.66 -2.74
N ALA A 46 16.85 -3.37 -1.45
CA ALA A 46 17.83 -4.02 -0.59
C ALA A 46 17.53 -5.52 -0.36
N PRO A 47 18.55 -6.40 -0.39
CA PRO A 47 18.44 -7.80 -0.01
C PRO A 47 17.92 -8.01 1.42
N ASN A 48 17.38 -9.20 1.69
CA ASN A 48 16.95 -9.59 3.03
C ASN A 48 18.17 -9.60 3.97
N GLY A 49 18.08 -8.85 5.08
CA GLY A 49 19.17 -8.67 6.05
C GLY A 49 19.90 -7.33 5.95
N GLU A 50 19.93 -6.69 4.78
CA GLU A 50 20.61 -5.40 4.59
C GLU A 50 19.72 -4.19 4.89
N LYS A 51 18.40 -4.38 4.86
CA LYS A 51 17.39 -3.37 5.22
C LYS A 51 17.63 -2.73 6.59
N GLY A 52 18.06 -3.52 7.57
CA GLY A 52 18.38 -3.02 8.91
C GLY A 52 19.65 -2.17 8.95
N ALA A 53 20.61 -2.40 8.04
CA ALA A 53 21.82 -1.59 7.94
C ALA A 53 21.51 -0.20 7.36
N ILE A 54 20.65 -0.13 6.34
CA ILE A 54 20.17 1.13 5.75
C ILE A 54 19.46 1.98 6.81
N LEU A 55 18.53 1.37 7.56
CA LEU A 55 17.80 2.07 8.63
C LEU A 55 18.73 2.63 9.72
N ARG A 56 19.74 1.86 10.14
CA ARG A 56 20.71 2.31 11.14
C ARG A 56 21.62 3.42 10.63
N ARG A 57 22.06 3.35 9.37
CA ARG A 57 22.90 4.38 8.73
C ARG A 57 22.18 5.73 8.68
N GLU A 58 20.88 5.70 8.39
CA GLU A 58 20.08 6.92 8.24
C GLU A 58 19.43 7.40 9.54
N GLY A 59 19.51 6.60 10.61
CA GLY A 59 18.88 6.86 11.90
C GLY A 59 17.35 6.77 11.85
N LEU A 60 16.82 5.88 11.03
CA LEU A 60 15.38 5.75 10.75
C LEU A 60 14.79 4.47 11.32
N TYR A 61 13.52 4.56 11.68
CA TYR A 61 12.73 3.40 12.08
C TYR A 61 11.97 2.84 10.88
N SER A 62 11.68 1.55 10.89
CA SER A 62 10.89 0.87 9.85
C SER A 62 9.52 1.53 9.61
N SER A 63 8.93 2.12 10.65
CA SER A 63 7.69 2.91 10.57
C SER A 63 7.77 4.06 9.59
N HIS A 64 8.92 4.76 9.51
CA HIS A 64 9.12 5.87 8.58
C HIS A 64 9.04 5.39 7.14
N VAL A 65 9.72 4.28 6.83
CA VAL A 65 9.72 3.72 5.47
C VAL A 65 8.32 3.26 5.08
N ILE A 66 7.62 2.56 5.98
CA ILE A 66 6.22 2.14 5.74
C ILE A 66 5.31 3.34 5.48
N GLU A 67 5.44 4.40 6.28
CA GLU A 67 4.65 5.62 6.11
C GLU A 67 4.95 6.32 4.78
N TRP A 68 6.23 6.43 4.41
CA TRP A 68 6.65 7.08 3.17
C TRP A 68 6.26 6.27 1.94
N THR A 69 6.36 4.93 1.98
CA THR A 69 5.83 4.05 0.91
C THR A 69 4.34 4.27 0.74
N ARG A 70 3.55 4.27 1.82
CA ARG A 70 2.10 4.56 1.75
C ARG A 70 1.79 5.95 1.23
N ALA A 71 2.59 6.96 1.60
CA ALA A 71 2.43 8.32 1.12
C ALA A 71 2.78 8.43 -0.38
N ARG A 72 3.81 7.72 -0.85
CA ARG A 72 4.20 7.63 -2.27
C ARG A 72 3.08 6.98 -3.08
N ASP A 73 2.65 5.80 -2.67
CA ASP A 73 1.64 5.01 -3.39
C ASP A 73 0.28 5.73 -3.43
N ALA A 74 0.02 6.63 -2.48
CA ALA A 74 -1.17 7.47 -2.47
C ALA A 74 -0.98 8.87 -3.12
N GLY A 75 0.16 9.11 -3.78
CA GLY A 75 0.49 10.36 -4.48
C GLY A 75 0.65 11.58 -3.56
N ARG A 76 0.88 11.37 -2.26
CA ARG A 76 1.00 12.45 -1.25
C ARG A 76 2.45 12.79 -0.91
N LEU A 77 3.41 11.93 -1.24
CA LEU A 77 4.82 12.18 -0.93
C LEU A 77 5.37 13.29 -1.84
N GLY A 78 5.45 14.52 -1.32
CA GLY A 78 5.86 15.71 -2.09
C GLY A 78 4.76 16.76 -2.28
N SER A 79 3.51 16.42 -1.97
CA SER A 79 2.51 17.44 -1.64
C SER A 79 2.94 18.10 -0.32
N GLY A 80 2.87 19.43 -0.22
CA GLY A 80 3.28 20.21 0.96
C GLY A 80 2.54 19.82 2.25
N PRO A 81 2.65 20.59 3.34
CA PRO A 81 2.07 20.25 4.64
C PRO A 81 0.59 19.87 4.48
N ALA A 82 0.30 18.57 4.61
CA ALA A 82 -1.03 18.04 4.36
C ALA A 82 -1.92 18.33 5.57
N GLU A 83 -2.97 19.12 5.34
CA GLU A 83 -4.16 19.20 6.19
C GLU A 83 -4.66 17.78 6.60
N PRO A 84 -5.35 17.63 7.75
CA PRO A 84 -5.76 16.34 8.27
C PRO A 84 -6.64 15.61 7.25
N ALA A 85 -6.12 14.53 6.66
CA ALA A 85 -6.83 13.80 5.63
C ALA A 85 -8.01 13.04 6.25
N GLU A 86 -9.24 13.43 5.87
CA GLU A 86 -10.45 12.62 6.07
C GLU A 86 -10.27 11.18 5.56
N PRO A 87 -11.03 10.19 6.09
CA PRO A 87 -10.94 8.81 5.65
C PRO A 87 -11.21 8.70 4.15
N ARG A 88 -10.14 8.57 3.37
CA ARG A 88 -10.21 8.51 1.90
C ARG A 88 -11.01 7.27 1.50
N ARG A 89 -12.16 7.53 0.88
CA ARG A 89 -12.94 6.54 0.11
C ARG A 89 -11.98 5.80 -0.83
N LYS A 90 -12.20 4.49 -1.01
CA LYS A 90 -11.37 3.63 -1.88
C LYS A 90 -11.11 4.36 -3.20
N SER A 91 -9.85 4.43 -3.63
CA SER A 91 -9.53 5.09 -4.90
C SER A 91 -10.25 4.37 -6.05
N THR A 92 -10.54 5.09 -7.13
CA THR A 92 -11.14 4.52 -8.34
C THR A 92 -10.34 3.30 -8.83
N GLU A 93 -9.01 3.40 -8.78
CA GLU A 93 -8.08 2.31 -9.10
C GLU A 93 -8.25 1.09 -8.20
N GLN A 94 -8.48 1.27 -6.89
CA GLN A 94 -8.72 0.15 -5.97
C GLN A 94 -10.04 -0.55 -6.27
N ILE A 95 -11.09 0.22 -6.62
CA ILE A 95 -12.39 -0.33 -7.00
C ILE A 95 -12.27 -1.13 -8.31
N GLU A 96 -11.55 -0.58 -9.29
CA GLU A 96 -11.29 -1.26 -10.56
C GLU A 96 -10.44 -2.53 -10.38
N LEU A 97 -9.41 -2.49 -9.53
CA LEU A 97 -8.61 -3.67 -9.20
C LEU A 97 -9.45 -4.76 -8.53
N GLU A 98 -10.32 -4.40 -7.57
CA GLU A 98 -11.23 -5.35 -6.95
C GLU A 98 -12.20 -5.96 -7.98
N ARG A 99 -12.73 -5.13 -8.90
CA ARG A 99 -13.60 -5.59 -9.99
C ARG A 99 -12.86 -6.55 -10.92
N LEU A 100 -11.65 -6.20 -11.36
CA LEU A 100 -10.84 -7.02 -12.25
C LEU A 100 -10.47 -8.36 -11.59
N ARG A 101 -10.11 -8.36 -10.30
CA ARG A 101 -9.85 -9.60 -9.55
C ARG A 101 -11.06 -10.52 -9.49
N ARG A 102 -12.25 -9.96 -9.23
CA ARG A 102 -13.51 -10.74 -9.24
C ARG A 102 -13.81 -11.33 -10.61
N GLN A 103 -13.63 -10.54 -11.67
CA GLN A 103 -13.82 -11.01 -13.05
C GLN A 103 -12.83 -12.12 -13.40
N ASN A 104 -11.56 -11.97 -13.05
CA ASN A 104 -10.53 -12.97 -13.31
C ASN A 104 -10.82 -14.29 -12.57
N ALA A 105 -11.21 -14.22 -11.30
CA ALA A 105 -11.62 -15.40 -10.52
C ALA A 105 -12.81 -16.13 -11.15
N LYS A 106 -13.83 -15.38 -11.60
CA LYS A 106 -14.99 -15.95 -12.30
C LYS A 106 -14.59 -16.65 -13.60
N LEU A 107 -13.83 -15.95 -14.46
CA LEU A 107 -13.38 -16.50 -15.74
C LEU A 107 -12.52 -17.75 -15.55
N THR A 108 -11.66 -17.76 -14.53
CA THR A 108 -10.84 -18.92 -14.19
C THR A 108 -11.70 -20.12 -13.77
N SER A 109 -12.74 -19.89 -12.97
CA SER A 109 -13.69 -20.94 -12.59
C SER A 109 -14.46 -21.47 -13.80
N ASP A 110 -14.92 -20.60 -14.69
CA ASP A 110 -15.66 -21.01 -15.88
C ASP A 110 -14.77 -21.79 -16.85
N LEU A 111 -13.51 -21.38 -17.04
CA LEU A 111 -12.52 -22.17 -17.80
C LEU A 111 -12.24 -23.53 -17.17
N ALA A 112 -12.20 -23.64 -15.85
CA ALA A 112 -12.02 -24.93 -15.19
C ALA A 112 -13.20 -25.87 -15.45
N LYS A 113 -14.43 -25.36 -15.43
CA LYS A 113 -15.65 -26.13 -15.75
C LYS A 113 -15.66 -26.61 -17.20
N THR A 114 -15.30 -25.74 -18.15
CA THR A 114 -15.30 -26.13 -19.57
C THR A 114 -14.23 -27.18 -19.86
N ARG A 115 -13.05 -27.06 -19.25
CA ARG A 115 -12.00 -28.10 -19.33
C ARG A 115 -12.47 -29.43 -18.76
N MET A 116 -13.12 -29.41 -17.59
CA MET A 116 -13.69 -30.63 -16.99
C MET A 116 -14.74 -31.28 -17.91
N ALA A 117 -15.60 -30.48 -18.55
CA ALA A 117 -16.56 -31.01 -19.51
C ALA A 117 -15.87 -31.65 -20.72
N LEU A 118 -14.82 -31.03 -21.25
CA LEU A 118 -14.00 -31.61 -22.33
C LEU A 118 -13.34 -32.93 -21.90
N ASP A 119 -12.82 -33.01 -20.68
CA ASP A 119 -12.23 -34.25 -20.15
C ASP A 119 -13.26 -35.37 -20.03
N ILE A 120 -14.47 -35.06 -19.56
CA ILE A 120 -15.58 -36.03 -19.48
C ILE A 120 -15.97 -36.51 -20.87
N MET A 121 -16.12 -35.61 -21.84
CA MET A 121 -16.44 -35.97 -23.22
C MET A 121 -15.34 -36.81 -23.86
N GLY A 122 -14.07 -36.48 -23.63
CA GLY A 122 -12.93 -37.27 -24.11
C GLY A 122 -12.94 -38.68 -23.54
N LYS A 123 -13.23 -38.84 -22.24
CA LYS A 123 -13.36 -40.17 -21.60
C LYS A 123 -14.56 -40.95 -22.14
N ALA A 124 -15.70 -40.30 -22.36
CA ALA A 124 -16.88 -40.94 -22.93
C ALA A 124 -16.61 -41.44 -24.36
N HIS A 125 -15.92 -40.64 -25.18
CA HIS A 125 -15.49 -41.06 -26.52
C HIS A 125 -14.55 -42.26 -26.45
N ALA A 126 -13.55 -42.26 -25.57
CA ALA A 126 -12.63 -43.38 -25.41
C ALA A 126 -13.35 -44.68 -25.03
N LEU A 127 -14.34 -44.61 -24.12
CA LEU A 127 -15.16 -45.77 -23.76
C LEU A 127 -16.01 -46.28 -24.92
N LEU A 128 -16.56 -45.38 -25.75
CA LEU A 128 -17.33 -45.78 -26.93
C LEU A 128 -16.47 -46.50 -27.98
N GLU A 129 -15.23 -46.05 -28.18
CA GLU A 129 -14.27 -46.73 -29.07
C GLU A 129 -13.92 -48.14 -28.56
N GLU A 130 -13.71 -48.32 -27.26
CA GLU A 130 -13.46 -49.63 -26.65
C GLU A 130 -14.64 -50.58 -26.84
N LEU A 131 -15.86 -50.11 -26.58
CA LEU A 131 -17.08 -50.90 -26.80
C LEU A 131 -17.27 -51.25 -28.28
N SER A 132 -17.08 -50.29 -29.19
CA SER A 132 -17.20 -50.54 -30.63
C SER A 132 -16.15 -51.53 -31.15
N GLY A 133 -14.91 -51.43 -30.67
CA GLY A 133 -13.84 -52.37 -31.02
C GLY A 133 -14.12 -53.78 -30.51
N SER A 134 -14.66 -53.91 -29.29
CA SER A 134 -15.03 -55.22 -28.73
C SER A 134 -16.14 -55.93 -29.50
N THR A 135 -17.06 -55.18 -30.13
CA THR A 135 -18.15 -55.76 -30.92
C THR A 135 -17.73 -56.27 -32.30
N ASP A 136 -16.60 -55.80 -32.85
CA ASP A 136 -16.09 -56.24 -34.16
C ASP A 136 -15.24 -57.52 -34.07
N GLU A 137 -14.66 -57.82 -32.89
CA GLU A 137 -13.91 -59.07 -32.65
C GLU A 137 -14.80 -60.33 -32.53
N ASP A 138 -16.10 -60.18 -32.29
CA ASP A 138 -17.06 -61.28 -32.15
C ASP A 138 -17.65 -61.78 -33.49
N ARG A 139 -17.12 -61.34 -34.65
CA ARG A 139 -17.60 -61.80 -35.97
C ARG A 139 -17.09 -63.22 -36.25
N PRO A 140 -17.96 -64.24 -36.35
CA PRO A 140 -17.52 -65.61 -36.60
C PRO A 140 -16.87 -65.72 -37.99
N PRO A 141 -15.80 -66.52 -38.15
CA PRO A 141 -15.16 -66.69 -39.45
C PRO A 141 -16.17 -67.28 -40.44
N THR A 142 -16.40 -66.57 -41.55
CA THR A 142 -17.20 -67.07 -42.67
C THR A 142 -16.51 -68.29 -43.26
N ARG A 143 -17.05 -69.47 -42.91
CA ARG A 143 -16.59 -70.77 -43.37
C ARG A 143 -16.83 -70.87 -44.89
N SER A 144 -15.74 -70.89 -45.66
CA SER A 144 -15.72 -71.23 -47.08
C SER A 144 -15.67 -72.74 -47.27
#